data_AF-A0A0H2REP8-F1
#
_entry.id   AF-A0A0H2REP8-F1
#
_cell.length_a   1.000
_cell.length_b   1.000
_cell.length_c   1.000
_cell.angle_alpha   90.00
_cell.angle_beta   90.00
_cell.angle_gamma   90.00
#
_symmetry.space_group_name_H-M   'P 1'
#
loop_
_entity.id
_entity.type
_entity.pdbx_description
1 polymer ?
#
loop_
_entity_poly.entity_id
_entity_poly.type
_entity_poly.pdbx_seq_one_letter_code
_entity_poly.pdbx_strand_id
1 'polypeptide(L)'
;MSSPSRQAPQPSMSFNTYCTVPPSTLYSTEYFRSLTFADVETLRLPAIAPEGTLTNWVHVVDSPPDWTVELDDLIPHGEDIRPVLNEMEAQYGLGKRGVVLQLRQLGKNVHVFATYGKLRIFQNINNSVAKVQGAIELFQTLRSTRSLPGYVLDRFATHPIFAPVSGLRGSGVSLWELTYLNDEQWVHEDTLNALGELAYLEQAVRSKTLPPKFLFLPTSFFAHLDLLYSEGLPLSATIHELRRRVVATNVEAIGFLVLVGSHFSAVWVDSTGVYTADSLEATHGPPPHLIDMLKWAFGGTPLRIANVVTRCKVPQQTSTMGNGSCGIASHNFVYRRAFGNVLEWDPNRSSHFRIAASVKLVLHC
;
A
#
# COMPACT_ATOMS: atom_id res chain seq x y z
N MET A 1 -37.49 3.84 51.23
CA MET A 1 -37.39 5.16 50.57
C MET A 1 -36.24 5.11 49.58
N SER A 2 -36.56 4.82 48.31
CA SER A 2 -35.57 4.73 47.24
C SER A 2 -35.15 6.14 46.85
N SER A 3 -33.88 6.49 47.07
CA SER A 3 -33.36 7.79 46.67
C SER A 3 -33.53 7.96 45.15
N PRO A 4 -34.03 9.11 44.67
CA PRO A 4 -34.20 9.33 43.25
C PRO A 4 -32.83 9.26 42.57
N SER A 5 -32.68 8.29 41.66
CA SER A 5 -31.54 8.17 40.77
C SER A 5 -31.39 9.50 40.01
N ARG A 6 -30.37 10.29 40.36
CA ARG A 6 -29.99 11.47 39.58
C ARG A 6 -29.54 10.96 38.22
N GLN A 7 -30.40 11.08 37.21
CA GLN A 7 -30.00 10.89 35.82
C GLN A 7 -28.80 11.82 35.55
N ALA A 8 -27.71 11.21 35.06
CA ALA A 8 -26.56 11.98 34.63
C ALA A 8 -27.02 12.97 33.54
N PRO A 9 -26.58 14.24 33.61
CA PRO A 9 -26.94 15.23 32.59
C PRO A 9 -26.53 14.70 31.20
N GLN A 10 -27.46 14.73 30.25
CA GLN A 10 -27.14 14.37 28.87
C GLN A 10 -26.04 15.29 28.35
N PRO A 11 -25.02 14.75 27.65
CA PRO A 11 -23.95 15.57 27.09
C PRO A 11 -24.51 16.53 26.03
N SER A 12 -24.10 17.79 26.08
CA SER A 12 -24.47 18.82 25.10
C SER A 12 -23.87 18.59 23.71
N MET A 13 -22.92 17.66 23.59
CA MET A 13 -22.16 17.36 22.39
C MET A 13 -22.10 15.84 22.17
N SER A 14 -22.14 15.39 20.92
CA SER A 14 -21.96 13.97 20.60
C SER A 14 -20.51 13.53 20.85
N PHE A 15 -20.30 12.23 21.11
CA PHE A 15 -18.95 11.65 21.21
C PHE A 15 -18.08 11.97 20.00
N ASN A 16 -18.64 11.81 18.79
CA ASN A 16 -17.94 12.10 17.54
C ASN A 16 -17.51 13.56 17.47
N THR A 17 -18.41 14.51 17.73
CA THR A 17 -18.07 15.94 17.73
C THR A 17 -16.99 16.27 18.76
N TYR A 18 -17.04 15.67 19.95
CA TYR A 18 -16.04 15.88 21.01
C TYR A 18 -14.65 15.37 20.62
N CYS A 19 -14.59 14.22 19.95
CA CYS A 19 -13.33 13.58 19.58
C CYS A 19 -12.77 14.03 18.22
N THR A 20 -13.56 14.71 17.39
CA THR A 20 -13.11 15.20 16.08
C THR A 20 -11.97 16.19 16.26
N VAL A 21 -10.83 15.85 15.70
CA VAL A 21 -9.65 16.72 15.63
C VAL A 21 -9.90 17.79 14.55
N PRO A 22 -9.76 19.09 14.84
CA PRO A 22 -9.82 20.13 13.82
C PRO A 22 -8.75 19.90 12.72
N PRO A 23 -9.06 20.11 11.43
CA PRO A 23 -8.11 19.88 10.34
C PRO A 23 -6.81 20.68 10.47
N SER A 24 -6.87 21.90 11.00
CA SER A 24 -5.71 22.78 11.20
C SER A 24 -4.83 22.41 12.40
N THR A 25 -5.23 21.42 13.21
CA THR A 25 -4.44 20.99 14.37
C THR A 25 -3.20 20.24 13.93
N LEU A 26 -2.06 20.51 14.58
CA LEU A 26 -0.81 19.79 14.38
C LEU A 26 -1.02 18.29 14.59
N TYR A 27 -0.45 17.46 13.71
CA TYR A 27 -0.60 16.00 13.70
C TYR A 27 -2.05 15.49 13.51
N SER A 28 -2.98 16.33 13.05
CA SER A 28 -4.26 15.87 12.53
C SER A 28 -4.05 15.01 11.26
N THR A 29 -5.07 14.26 10.86
CA THR A 29 -5.05 13.55 9.57
C THR A 29 -4.81 14.49 8.40
N GLU A 30 -5.42 15.68 8.44
CA GLU A 30 -5.30 16.66 7.36
C GLU A 30 -3.92 17.32 7.35
N TYR A 31 -3.32 17.53 8.52
CA TYR A 31 -1.92 17.96 8.64
C TYR A 31 -0.98 16.95 7.99
N PHE A 32 -1.09 15.65 8.33
CA PHE A 32 -0.23 14.64 7.71
C PHE A 32 -0.44 14.53 6.19
N ARG A 33 -1.68 14.68 5.72
CA ARG A 33 -2.01 14.69 4.29
C ARG A 33 -1.43 15.87 3.54
N SER A 34 -1.20 17.01 4.18
CA SER A 34 -0.62 18.19 3.54
C SER A 34 0.91 18.21 3.55
N LEU A 35 1.56 17.36 4.36
CA LEU A 35 3.02 17.26 4.40
C LEU A 35 3.59 16.87 3.04
N THR A 36 4.50 17.69 2.54
CA THR A 36 5.28 17.42 1.33
C THR A 36 6.57 16.66 1.64
N PHE A 37 7.24 16.16 0.60
CA PHE A 37 8.57 15.56 0.74
C PHE A 37 9.62 16.53 1.29
N ALA A 38 9.50 17.83 1.00
CA ALA A 38 10.35 18.87 1.59
C ALA A 38 10.05 19.08 3.08
N ASP A 39 8.77 19.05 3.48
CA ASP A 39 8.37 19.27 4.88
C ASP A 39 8.90 18.16 5.79
N VAL A 40 8.80 16.90 5.36
CA VAL A 40 9.18 15.74 6.19
C VAL A 40 10.67 15.69 6.51
N GLU A 41 11.56 16.27 5.69
CA GLU A 41 13.01 16.32 5.99
C GLU A 41 13.32 17.13 7.25
N THR A 42 12.45 18.09 7.61
CA THR A 42 12.65 18.96 8.78
C THR A 42 11.66 18.69 9.91
N LEU A 43 10.67 17.83 9.67
CA LEU A 43 9.64 17.48 10.63
C LEU A 43 10.25 16.75 11.82
N ARG A 44 9.86 17.16 13.02
CA ARG A 44 10.14 16.44 14.27
C ARG A 44 8.84 15.89 14.82
N LEU A 45 8.80 14.59 15.05
CA LEU A 45 7.69 13.94 15.72
C LEU A 45 8.03 13.71 17.20
N PRO A 46 7.03 13.79 18.11
CA PRO A 46 7.22 13.43 19.50
C PRO A 46 7.60 11.94 19.63
N ALA A 47 8.29 11.60 20.72
CA ALA A 47 8.77 10.24 20.93
C ALA A 47 7.59 9.27 21.18
N ILE A 48 7.59 8.15 20.48
CA ILE A 48 6.66 7.05 20.72
C ILE A 48 7.31 6.07 21.71
N ALA A 49 6.61 5.79 22.81
CA ALA A 49 7.02 4.80 23.79
C ALA A 49 7.04 3.39 23.15
N PRO A 50 7.97 2.51 23.55
CA PRO A 50 7.94 1.11 23.13
C PRO A 50 6.60 0.41 23.44
N GLU A 51 6.29 -0.64 22.70
CA GLU A 51 5.15 -1.52 22.98
C GLU A 51 5.24 -2.14 24.38
N GLY A 52 4.09 -2.32 25.04
CA GLY A 52 4.00 -2.88 26.39
C GLY A 52 4.37 -1.90 27.50
N THR A 53 4.48 -0.60 27.21
CA THR A 53 4.80 0.42 28.21
C THR A 53 3.56 0.92 28.94
N LEU A 54 2.38 0.88 28.33
CA LEU A 54 1.13 1.20 29.02
C LEU A 54 0.73 0.07 29.97
N THR A 55 0.81 0.33 31.27
CA THR A 55 0.52 -0.66 32.32
C THR A 55 -0.88 -0.55 32.90
N ASN A 56 -1.49 0.63 32.86
CA ASN A 56 -2.82 0.88 33.42
C ASN A 56 -3.42 2.17 32.85
N TRP A 57 -4.76 2.31 32.88
CA TRP A 57 -5.45 3.55 32.52
C TRP A 57 -6.73 3.75 33.32
N VAL A 58 -7.10 5.01 33.56
CA VAL A 58 -8.34 5.37 34.28
C VAL A 58 -9.05 6.52 33.57
N HIS A 59 -10.33 6.32 33.22
CA HIS A 59 -11.15 7.35 32.61
C HIS A 59 -11.65 8.39 33.63
N VAL A 60 -11.56 9.67 33.27
CA VAL A 60 -11.83 10.82 34.15
C VAL A 60 -12.91 11.75 33.59
N VAL A 61 -13.66 12.41 34.49
CA VAL A 61 -14.93 13.10 34.19
C VAL A 61 -14.72 14.48 33.57
N ASP A 62 -13.64 15.20 33.93
CA ASP A 62 -13.48 16.61 33.58
C ASP A 62 -12.27 16.86 32.69
N SER A 63 -12.54 17.26 31.45
CA SER A 63 -11.61 18.05 30.65
C SER A 63 -12.32 18.75 29.49
N PRO A 64 -12.08 20.04 29.25
CA PRO A 64 -12.38 20.61 27.94
C PRO A 64 -11.63 19.80 26.87
N PRO A 65 -12.13 19.74 25.62
CA PRO A 65 -11.37 19.16 24.53
C PRO A 65 -10.00 19.83 24.44
N ASP A 66 -8.95 19.01 24.34
CA ASP A 66 -7.59 19.46 24.11
C ASP A 66 -6.97 18.55 23.06
N TRP A 67 -6.35 19.13 22.04
CA TRP A 67 -5.69 18.41 20.96
C TRP A 67 -4.20 18.73 20.90
N THR A 68 -3.67 19.42 21.91
CA THR A 68 -2.28 19.90 21.92
C THR A 68 -1.34 18.75 22.24
N VAL A 69 -0.37 18.54 21.36
CA VAL A 69 0.75 17.62 21.55
C VAL A 69 2.05 18.39 21.37
N GLU A 70 2.86 18.40 22.41
CA GLU A 70 4.19 19.03 22.39
C GLU A 70 5.27 18.03 21.95
N LEU A 71 6.44 18.53 21.54
CA LEU A 71 7.52 17.65 21.09
C LEU A 71 8.07 16.77 22.23
N ASP A 72 8.01 17.27 23.46
CA ASP A 72 8.47 16.58 24.67
C ASP A 72 7.40 15.62 25.25
N ASP A 73 6.19 15.58 24.66
CA ASP A 73 5.17 14.60 25.04
C ASP A 73 5.63 13.19 24.69
N LEU A 74 5.39 12.25 25.62
CA LEU A 74 5.58 10.82 25.37
C LEU A 74 4.29 10.21 24.83
N ILE A 75 4.32 9.76 23.58
CA ILE A 75 3.17 9.14 22.91
C ILE A 75 3.15 7.64 23.23
N PRO A 76 2.08 7.08 23.80
CA PRO A 76 1.97 5.63 23.96
C PRO A 76 2.00 4.91 22.60
N HIS A 77 2.49 3.67 22.59
CA HIS A 77 2.49 2.83 21.40
C HIS A 77 1.06 2.59 20.87
N GLY A 78 0.91 2.43 19.55
CA GLY A 78 -0.38 2.22 18.89
C GLY A 78 -1.15 0.99 19.39
N GLU A 79 -0.44 -0.12 19.65
CA GLU A 79 -1.07 -1.34 20.18
C GLU A 79 -1.51 -1.18 21.64
N ASP A 80 -0.75 -0.42 22.43
CA ASP A 80 -1.04 -0.15 23.84
C ASP A 80 -2.25 0.78 24.01
N ILE A 81 -2.40 1.79 23.15
CA ILE A 81 -3.52 2.74 23.23
C ILE A 81 -4.83 2.16 22.65
N ARG A 82 -4.77 1.13 21.80
CA ARG A 82 -5.95 0.56 21.12
C ARG A 82 -7.07 0.12 22.09
N PRO A 83 -6.82 -0.61 23.19
CA PRO A 83 -7.85 -0.93 24.18
C PRO A 83 -8.53 0.32 24.75
N VAL A 84 -7.74 1.36 25.07
CA VAL A 84 -8.27 2.64 25.57
C VAL A 84 -9.18 3.28 24.53
N LEU A 85 -8.77 3.28 23.25
CA LEU A 85 -9.57 3.84 22.15
C LEU A 85 -10.93 3.14 22.00
N ASN A 86 -10.96 1.81 22.20
CA ASN A 86 -12.17 1.01 22.09
C ASN A 86 -13.17 1.28 23.24
N GLU A 87 -12.70 1.72 24.40
CA GLU A 87 -13.54 2.02 25.56
C GLU A 87 -14.12 3.45 25.55
N MET A 88 -13.52 4.36 24.77
CA MET A 88 -13.80 5.80 24.83
C MET A 88 -15.29 6.15 24.69
N GLU A 89 -16.01 5.56 23.74
CA GLU A 89 -17.40 5.89 23.45
C GLU A 89 -18.33 5.45 24.60
N ALA A 90 -18.16 4.23 25.10
CA ALA A 90 -18.91 3.73 26.25
C ALA A 90 -18.65 4.60 27.49
N GLN A 91 -17.38 4.93 27.74
CA GLN A 91 -16.99 5.78 28.87
C GLN A 91 -17.48 7.22 28.69
N TYR A 92 -17.57 7.73 27.47
CA TYR A 92 -18.16 9.02 27.16
C TYR A 92 -19.62 9.10 27.60
N GLY A 93 -20.40 8.03 27.37
CA GLY A 93 -21.77 7.88 27.84
C GLY A 93 -21.90 7.93 29.37
N LEU A 94 -20.84 7.56 30.09
CA LEU A 94 -20.74 7.67 31.56
C LEU A 94 -20.23 9.04 32.05
N GLY A 95 -20.14 10.04 31.17
CA GLY A 95 -19.67 11.37 31.49
C GLY A 95 -18.15 11.53 31.52
N LYS A 96 -17.37 10.52 31.09
CA LYS A 96 -15.91 10.61 31.01
C LYS A 96 -15.46 11.36 29.76
N ARG A 97 -14.39 12.14 29.87
CA ARG A 97 -13.90 13.06 28.83
C ARG A 97 -12.41 12.93 28.54
N GLY A 98 -11.67 12.25 29.40
CA GLY A 98 -10.25 11.95 29.21
C GLY A 98 -9.84 10.69 29.93
N VAL A 99 -8.53 10.45 29.93
CA VAL A 99 -7.90 9.29 30.55
C VAL A 99 -6.58 9.71 31.22
N VAL A 100 -6.28 9.09 32.36
CA VAL A 100 -4.94 9.10 32.95
C VAL A 100 -4.30 7.77 32.61
N LEU A 101 -3.24 7.82 31.80
CA LEU A 101 -2.43 6.67 31.39
C LEU A 101 -1.25 6.52 32.35
N GLN A 102 -0.93 5.28 32.72
CA GLN A 102 0.27 4.95 33.50
C GLN A 102 1.26 4.19 32.62
N LEU A 103 2.31 4.89 32.19
CA LEU A 103 3.38 4.37 31.35
C LEU A 103 4.58 3.96 32.20
N ARG A 104 5.24 2.85 31.86
CA ARG A 104 6.51 2.45 32.46
C ARG A 104 7.68 2.89 31.57
N GLN A 105 8.41 3.92 31.99
CA GLN A 105 9.57 4.45 31.26
C GLN A 105 10.82 4.36 32.14
N LEU A 106 11.87 3.70 31.65
CA LEU A 106 13.14 3.50 32.37
C LEU A 106 12.93 2.95 33.80
N GLY A 107 12.00 2.02 33.96
CA GLY A 107 11.65 1.41 35.25
C GLY A 107 10.80 2.27 36.19
N LYS A 108 10.46 3.50 35.81
CA LYS A 108 9.59 4.40 36.59
C LYS A 108 8.20 4.50 35.97
N ASN A 109 7.20 4.70 36.82
CA ASN A 109 5.84 4.97 36.37
C ASN A 109 5.68 6.48 36.12
N VAL A 110 5.22 6.81 34.91
CA VAL A 110 4.90 8.17 34.47
C VAL A 110 3.40 8.21 34.22
N HIS A 111 2.74 9.26 34.71
CA HIS A 111 1.31 9.48 34.48
C HIS A 111 1.13 10.51 33.38
N VAL A 112 0.42 10.14 32.33
CA VAL A 112 0.08 11.03 31.20
C VAL A 112 -1.42 11.24 31.19
N PHE A 113 -1.85 12.50 31.32
CA PHE A 113 -3.25 12.86 31.11
C PHE A 113 -3.49 13.15 29.64
N ALA A 114 -4.54 12.56 29.06
CA ALA A 114 -4.96 12.84 27.70
C ALA A 114 -6.48 12.95 27.60
N THR A 115 -6.96 14.00 26.94
CA THR A 115 -8.37 14.04 26.52
C THR A 115 -8.60 13.05 25.39
N TYR A 116 -9.85 12.73 25.11
CA TYR A 116 -10.19 11.88 23.98
C TYR A 116 -9.76 12.45 22.62
N GLY A 117 -9.75 13.78 22.47
CA GLY A 117 -9.18 14.45 21.29
C GLY A 117 -7.67 14.23 21.19
N LYS A 118 -6.92 14.38 22.29
CA LYS A 118 -5.48 14.12 22.35
C LYS A 118 -5.13 12.66 22.03
N LEU A 119 -5.93 11.69 22.49
CA LEU A 119 -5.74 10.27 22.12
C LEU A 119 -5.89 10.03 20.60
N ARG A 120 -6.78 10.77 19.91
CA ARG A 120 -6.89 10.71 18.45
C ARG A 120 -5.66 11.26 17.75
N ILE A 121 -5.04 12.31 18.29
CA ILE A 121 -3.74 12.79 17.81
C ILE A 121 -2.66 11.74 18.02
N PHE A 122 -2.59 11.12 19.21
CA PHE A 122 -1.64 10.03 19.47
C PHE A 122 -1.79 8.88 18.47
N GLN A 123 -3.03 8.51 18.14
CA GLN A 123 -3.34 7.53 17.11
C GLN A 123 -2.84 7.98 15.72
N ASN A 124 -3.07 9.24 15.34
CA ASN A 124 -2.61 9.76 14.05
C ASN A 124 -1.09 9.77 13.91
N ILE A 125 -0.36 10.12 14.98
CA ILE A 125 1.11 10.07 15.03
C ILE A 125 1.60 8.63 14.84
N ASN A 126 1.07 7.68 15.62
CA ASN A 126 1.40 6.26 15.47
C ASN A 126 1.13 5.74 14.06
N ASN A 127 0.02 6.13 13.45
CA ASN A 127 -0.35 5.72 12.10
C ASN A 127 0.50 6.34 10.99
N SER A 128 1.24 7.41 11.28
CA SER A 128 1.94 8.22 10.27
C SER A 128 3.46 8.17 10.38
N VAL A 129 4.02 7.79 11.54
CA VAL A 129 5.47 7.78 11.78
C VAL A 129 6.24 6.97 10.74
N ALA A 130 5.79 5.74 10.44
CA ALA A 130 6.46 4.88 9.45
C ALA A 130 6.35 5.44 8.03
N LYS A 131 5.25 6.15 7.73
CA LYS A 131 5.01 6.76 6.40
C LYS A 131 5.88 7.99 6.20
N VAL A 132 6.02 8.82 7.23
CA VAL A 132 6.92 9.97 7.25
C VAL A 132 8.37 9.50 7.09
N GLN A 133 8.77 8.48 7.86
CA GLN A 133 10.12 7.91 7.77
C GLN A 133 10.40 7.32 6.37
N GLY A 134 9.47 6.54 5.81
CA GLY A 134 9.60 6.00 4.46
C GLY A 134 9.67 7.09 3.38
N ALA A 135 8.90 8.17 3.53
CA ALA A 135 8.99 9.30 2.61
C ALA A 135 10.37 9.99 2.64
N ILE A 136 10.95 10.15 3.83
CA ILE A 136 12.33 10.68 3.99
C ILE A 136 13.34 9.77 3.28
N GLU A 137 13.27 8.46 3.54
CA GLU A 137 14.17 7.46 2.96
C GLU A 137 14.06 7.40 1.43
N LEU A 138 12.83 7.43 0.90
CA LEU A 138 12.56 7.50 -0.54
C LEU A 138 13.19 8.75 -1.15
N PHE A 139 12.97 9.92 -0.56
CA PHE A 139 13.50 11.16 -1.13
C PHE A 139 15.03 11.19 -1.11
N GLN A 140 15.65 10.74 -0.02
CA GLN A 140 17.10 10.61 0.09
C GLN A 140 17.67 9.60 -0.93
N THR A 141 16.98 8.48 -1.12
CA THR A 141 17.34 7.47 -2.13
C THR A 141 17.30 8.08 -3.53
N LEU A 142 16.20 8.75 -3.91
CA LEU A 142 16.07 9.40 -5.21
C LEU A 142 17.17 10.46 -5.45
N ARG A 143 17.48 11.28 -4.44
CA ARG A 143 18.58 12.27 -4.50
C ARG A 143 19.96 11.62 -4.68
N SER A 144 20.23 10.51 -3.98
CA SER A 144 21.53 9.84 -4.01
C SER A 144 21.79 9.08 -5.31
N THR A 145 20.74 8.57 -5.96
CA THR A 145 20.90 7.78 -7.20
C THR A 145 21.36 8.60 -8.41
N ARG A 146 21.12 9.92 -8.41
CA ARG A 146 21.41 10.84 -9.53
C ARG A 146 20.78 10.42 -10.87
N SER A 147 19.76 9.56 -10.84
CA SER A 147 19.03 9.09 -12.02
C SER A 147 17.97 10.07 -12.50
N LEU A 148 17.61 11.05 -11.66
CA LEU A 148 16.60 12.08 -11.95
C LEU A 148 17.26 13.44 -12.17
N PRO A 149 16.79 14.24 -13.14
CA PRO A 149 17.18 15.64 -13.26
C PRO A 149 16.80 16.44 -12.01
N GLY A 150 17.61 17.44 -11.64
CA GLY A 150 17.38 18.27 -10.45
C GLY A 150 15.98 18.90 -10.41
N TYR A 151 15.50 19.43 -11.52
CA TYR A 151 14.16 20.04 -11.60
C TYR A 151 13.01 19.04 -11.33
N VAL A 152 13.21 17.74 -11.63
CA VAL A 152 12.23 16.70 -11.31
C VAL A 152 12.22 16.44 -9.82
N LEU A 153 13.40 16.37 -9.19
CA LEU A 153 13.52 16.21 -7.73
C LEU A 153 12.94 17.41 -6.99
N ASP A 154 13.19 18.64 -7.46
CA ASP A 154 12.65 19.87 -6.87
C ASP A 154 11.12 19.89 -6.94
N ARG A 155 10.55 19.49 -8.08
CA ARG A 155 9.09 19.35 -8.23
C ARG A 155 8.53 18.20 -7.37
N PHE A 156 9.23 17.07 -7.30
CA PHE A 156 8.80 15.95 -6.46
C PHE A 156 8.80 16.34 -4.98
N ALA A 157 9.77 17.14 -4.53
CA ALA A 157 9.87 17.65 -3.17
C ALA A 157 8.62 18.41 -2.71
N THR A 158 7.91 19.08 -3.63
CA THR A 158 6.68 19.84 -3.32
C THR A 158 5.40 19.00 -3.31
N HIS A 159 5.46 17.72 -3.64
CA HIS A 159 4.28 16.87 -3.63
C HIS A 159 3.95 16.39 -2.21
N PRO A 160 2.66 16.37 -1.82
CA PRO A 160 2.24 15.73 -0.58
C PRO A 160 2.60 14.25 -0.57
N ILE A 161 3.14 13.74 0.55
CA ILE A 161 3.60 12.34 0.62
C ILE A 161 2.44 11.33 0.49
N PHE A 162 1.21 11.75 0.82
CA PHE A 162 -0.02 10.98 0.68
C PHE A 162 -0.75 11.22 -0.66
N ALA A 163 -0.19 12.05 -1.54
CA ALA A 163 -0.76 12.19 -2.88
C ALA A 163 -0.63 10.85 -3.64
N PRO A 164 -1.58 10.51 -4.51
CA PRO A 164 -1.43 9.37 -5.40
C PRO A 164 -0.35 9.63 -6.46
N VAL A 165 0.24 8.58 -7.01
CA VAL A 165 1.06 8.70 -8.23
C VAL A 165 0.20 9.25 -9.37
N SER A 166 0.62 10.39 -9.94
CA SER A 166 -0.16 11.09 -10.96
C SER A 166 -0.19 10.35 -12.30
N GLY A 167 -1.29 10.54 -13.05
CA GLY A 167 -1.45 9.99 -14.40
C GLY A 167 -1.88 8.53 -14.46
N LEU A 168 -2.00 7.84 -13.33
CA LEU A 168 -2.52 6.49 -13.21
C LEU A 168 -3.99 6.52 -12.80
N ARG A 169 -4.80 5.61 -13.36
CA ARG A 169 -6.25 5.50 -13.09
C ARG A 169 -6.59 4.33 -12.18
N GLY A 170 -5.78 3.26 -12.21
CA GLY A 170 -6.05 2.00 -11.54
C GLY A 170 -5.42 1.88 -10.16
N SER A 171 -4.26 2.50 -9.94
CA SER A 171 -3.56 2.42 -8.65
C SER A 171 -3.79 3.66 -7.78
N GLY A 172 -4.33 3.46 -6.59
CA GLY A 172 -4.41 4.49 -5.53
C GLY A 172 -3.11 4.65 -4.72
N VAL A 173 -1.98 4.14 -5.24
CA VAL A 173 -0.70 4.09 -4.53
C VAL A 173 -0.26 5.50 -4.15
N SER A 174 -0.07 5.72 -2.86
CA SER A 174 0.43 6.97 -2.32
C SER A 174 1.93 7.09 -2.58
N LEU A 175 2.44 8.32 -2.77
CA LEU A 175 3.86 8.52 -3.08
C LEU A 175 4.80 7.95 -2.00
N TRP A 176 4.43 8.03 -0.72
CA TRP A 176 5.22 7.44 0.36
C TRP A 176 5.37 5.92 0.24
N GLU A 177 4.39 5.21 -0.34
CA GLU A 177 4.42 3.75 -0.50
C GLU A 177 5.48 3.31 -1.50
N LEU A 178 5.99 4.21 -2.35
CA LEU A 178 7.12 3.91 -3.21
C LEU A 178 8.40 3.60 -2.40
N THR A 179 8.43 3.90 -1.10
CA THR A 179 9.49 3.44 -0.18
C THR A 179 9.60 1.93 -0.12
N TYR A 180 8.55 1.16 -0.45
CA TYR A 180 8.65 -0.31 -0.50
C TYR A 180 9.52 -0.82 -1.66
N LEU A 181 9.89 0.06 -2.59
CA LEU A 181 10.91 -0.18 -3.60
C LEU A 181 12.33 0.19 -3.09
N ASN A 182 12.46 0.83 -1.94
CA ASN A 182 13.76 0.96 -1.30
C ASN A 182 14.15 -0.37 -0.66
N ASP A 183 15.44 -0.67 -0.72
CA ASP A 183 16.03 -1.89 -0.18
C ASP A 183 15.31 -3.16 -0.67
N GLU A 184 15.53 -4.28 0.01
CA GLU A 184 14.93 -5.59 -0.30
C GLU A 184 13.65 -5.83 0.52
N GLN A 185 12.80 -4.80 0.67
CA GLN A 185 11.50 -4.89 1.35
C GLN A 185 10.44 -5.57 0.46
N TRP A 186 9.39 -6.15 1.06
CA TRP A 186 8.28 -6.71 0.28
C TRP A 186 7.51 -5.61 -0.44
N VAL A 187 7.40 -5.72 -1.77
CA VAL A 187 6.71 -4.73 -2.59
C VAL A 187 5.20 -4.96 -2.52
N HIS A 188 4.46 -3.91 -2.24
CA HIS A 188 2.99 -3.95 -2.14
C HIS A 188 2.32 -4.10 -3.51
N GLU A 189 1.15 -4.75 -3.52
CA GLU A 189 0.34 -4.97 -4.73
C GLU A 189 0.04 -3.69 -5.50
N ASP A 190 -0.33 -2.61 -4.82
CA ASP A 190 -0.69 -1.34 -5.46
C ASP A 190 0.49 -0.70 -6.19
N THR A 191 1.72 -0.90 -5.69
CA THR A 191 2.93 -0.46 -6.39
C THR A 191 3.16 -1.29 -7.66
N LEU A 192 2.93 -2.60 -7.61
CA LEU A 192 3.06 -3.48 -8.78
C LEU A 192 1.96 -3.19 -9.82
N ASN A 193 0.74 -2.90 -9.37
CA ASN A 193 -0.37 -2.48 -10.23
C ASN A 193 -0.06 -1.15 -10.92
N ALA A 194 0.53 -0.19 -10.19
CA ALA A 194 0.99 1.07 -10.77
C ALA A 194 2.06 0.86 -11.85
N LEU A 195 3.04 -0.02 -11.59
CA LEU A 195 4.05 -0.39 -12.59
C LEU A 195 3.46 -1.14 -13.79
N GLY A 196 2.42 -1.95 -13.58
CA GLY A 196 1.69 -2.65 -14.64
C GLY A 196 0.90 -1.68 -15.53
N GLU A 197 0.19 -0.73 -14.93
CA GLU A 197 -0.51 0.33 -15.66
C GLU A 197 0.48 1.20 -16.44
N LEU A 198 1.59 1.59 -15.82
CA LEU A 198 2.64 2.34 -16.49
C LEU A 198 3.22 1.57 -17.69
N ALA A 199 3.44 0.24 -17.56
CA ALA A 199 3.86 -0.60 -18.67
C ALA A 199 2.83 -0.61 -19.82
N TYR A 200 1.53 -0.61 -19.52
CA TYR A 200 0.50 -0.47 -20.55
C TYR A 200 0.56 0.90 -21.25
N LEU A 201 0.72 1.98 -20.49
CA LEU A 201 0.80 3.35 -21.02
C LEU A 201 2.07 3.57 -21.87
N GLU A 202 3.22 3.09 -21.42
CA GLU A 202 4.47 3.11 -22.18
C GLU A 202 4.30 2.36 -23.52
N GLN A 203 3.61 1.22 -23.52
CA GLN A 203 3.34 0.49 -24.75
C GLN A 203 2.40 1.26 -25.68
N ALA A 204 1.43 2.00 -25.14
CA ALA A 204 0.57 2.88 -25.95
C ALA A 204 1.35 3.99 -26.64
N VAL A 205 2.36 4.55 -25.98
CA VAL A 205 3.23 5.57 -26.58
C VAL A 205 4.17 4.97 -27.64
N ARG A 206 4.69 3.76 -27.42
CA ARG A 206 5.65 3.12 -28.34
C ARG A 206 5.01 2.41 -29.52
N SER A 207 3.78 1.92 -29.35
CA SER A 207 3.07 1.15 -30.35
C SER A 207 2.62 2.03 -31.52
N LYS A 208 2.75 1.51 -32.74
CA LYS A 208 2.15 2.13 -33.95
C LYS A 208 0.64 1.94 -34.02
N THR A 209 0.08 1.09 -33.16
CA THR A 209 -1.36 0.83 -33.05
C THR A 209 -1.88 1.35 -31.72
N LEU A 210 -2.92 2.18 -31.78
CA LEU A 210 -3.70 2.61 -30.62
C LEU A 210 -5.09 1.98 -30.73
N PRO A 211 -5.55 1.26 -29.69
CA PRO A 211 -4.85 0.93 -28.44
C PRO A 211 -3.74 -0.14 -28.59
N PRO A 212 -2.87 -0.33 -27.56
CA PRO A 212 -1.94 -1.44 -27.51
C PRO A 212 -2.62 -2.79 -27.68
N LYS A 213 -1.96 -3.70 -28.38
CA LYS A 213 -2.39 -5.11 -28.49
C LYS A 213 -2.00 -5.96 -27.27
N PHE A 214 -1.54 -5.32 -26.20
CA PHE A 214 -1.12 -5.94 -24.95
C PHE A 214 -1.92 -5.33 -23.80
N LEU A 215 -2.36 -6.15 -22.85
CA LEU A 215 -2.91 -5.70 -21.58
C LEU A 215 -2.07 -6.23 -20.41
N PHE A 216 -1.68 -5.33 -19.50
CA PHE A 216 -1.22 -5.70 -18.17
C PHE A 216 -2.46 -5.71 -17.24
N LEU A 217 -2.83 -6.86 -16.67
CA LEU A 217 -4.00 -6.98 -15.80
C LEU A 217 -3.61 -6.79 -14.32
N PRO A 218 -4.52 -6.26 -13.48
CA PRO A 218 -4.26 -6.07 -12.05
C PRO A 218 -3.93 -7.38 -11.32
N THR A 219 -3.19 -7.30 -10.20
CA THR A 219 -2.85 -8.45 -9.33
C THR A 219 -4.08 -9.23 -8.86
N SER A 220 -5.20 -8.54 -8.64
CA SER A 220 -6.48 -9.14 -8.23
C SER A 220 -7.17 -9.96 -9.32
N PHE A 221 -6.77 -9.82 -10.60
CA PHE A 221 -7.41 -10.52 -11.72
C PHE A 221 -7.42 -12.03 -11.53
N PHE A 222 -6.27 -12.62 -11.19
CA PHE A 222 -6.16 -14.07 -11.07
C PHE A 222 -6.97 -14.60 -9.90
N ALA A 223 -6.84 -14.01 -8.72
CA ALA A 223 -7.60 -14.42 -7.53
C ALA A 223 -9.12 -14.32 -7.76
N HIS A 224 -9.58 -13.26 -8.42
CA HIS A 224 -10.98 -13.09 -8.78
C HIS A 224 -11.45 -14.18 -9.76
N LEU A 225 -10.62 -14.50 -10.77
CA LEU A 225 -10.98 -15.52 -11.76
C LEU A 225 -11.00 -16.94 -11.16
N ASP A 226 -10.02 -17.25 -10.31
CA ASP A 226 -9.88 -18.53 -9.62
C ASP A 226 -11.07 -18.78 -8.67
N LEU A 227 -11.49 -17.77 -7.91
CA LEU A 227 -12.69 -17.83 -7.09
C LEU A 227 -13.92 -18.19 -7.92
N LEU A 228 -14.18 -17.46 -9.02
CA LEU A 228 -15.35 -17.73 -9.84
C LEU A 228 -15.33 -19.13 -10.47
N TYR A 229 -14.17 -19.57 -10.94
CA TYR A 229 -14.04 -20.88 -11.59
C TYR A 229 -14.19 -22.04 -10.59
N SER A 230 -13.48 -21.97 -9.47
CA SER A 230 -13.48 -23.01 -8.43
C SER A 230 -14.84 -23.18 -7.77
N GLU A 231 -15.60 -22.09 -7.62
CA GLU A 231 -16.96 -22.11 -7.07
C GLU A 231 -18.04 -22.39 -8.13
N GLY A 232 -17.66 -22.55 -9.41
CA GLY A 232 -18.61 -22.77 -10.50
C GLY A 232 -19.56 -21.59 -10.75
N LEU A 233 -19.13 -20.39 -10.38
CA LEU A 233 -19.90 -19.15 -10.54
C LEU A 233 -19.84 -18.65 -11.98
N PRO A 234 -20.87 -17.90 -12.45
CA PRO A 234 -20.81 -17.25 -13.75
C PRO A 234 -19.72 -16.17 -13.79
N LEU A 235 -19.27 -15.84 -15.00
CA LEU A 235 -18.34 -14.72 -15.21
C LEU A 235 -18.93 -13.41 -14.66
N SER A 236 -18.12 -12.64 -13.94
CA SER A 236 -18.55 -11.35 -13.41
C SER A 236 -18.68 -10.29 -14.51
N ALA A 237 -19.38 -9.20 -14.20
CA ALA A 237 -19.47 -8.03 -15.09
C ALA A 237 -18.08 -7.49 -15.49
N THR A 238 -17.12 -7.50 -14.56
CA THR A 238 -15.72 -7.10 -14.81
C THR A 238 -15.05 -7.98 -15.85
N ILE A 239 -15.22 -9.30 -15.79
CA ILE A 239 -14.64 -10.21 -16.79
C ILE A 239 -15.35 -10.05 -18.15
N HIS A 240 -16.66 -9.83 -18.15
CA HIS A 240 -17.38 -9.51 -19.38
C HIS A 240 -16.93 -8.20 -20.05
N GLU A 241 -16.64 -7.15 -19.27
CA GLU A 241 -16.06 -5.91 -19.77
C GLU A 241 -14.66 -6.14 -20.33
N LEU A 242 -13.82 -6.90 -19.62
CA LEU A 242 -12.49 -7.27 -20.10
C LEU A 242 -12.56 -8.03 -21.43
N ARG A 243 -13.48 -9.00 -21.58
CA ARG A 243 -13.71 -9.71 -22.84
C ARG A 243 -14.13 -8.76 -23.96
N ARG A 244 -15.06 -7.84 -23.70
CA ARG A 244 -15.48 -6.82 -24.67
C ARG A 244 -14.31 -5.97 -25.11
N ARG A 245 -13.45 -5.54 -24.18
CA ARG A 245 -12.22 -4.81 -24.50
C ARG A 245 -11.27 -5.64 -25.36
N VAL A 246 -10.99 -6.89 -24.99
CA VAL A 246 -10.12 -7.80 -25.77
C VAL A 246 -10.60 -7.91 -27.22
N VAL A 247 -11.91 -8.08 -27.44
CA VAL A 247 -12.51 -8.13 -28.78
C VAL A 247 -12.39 -6.79 -29.50
N ALA A 248 -12.83 -5.69 -28.87
CA ALA A 248 -12.89 -4.37 -29.48
C ALA A 248 -11.52 -3.80 -29.85
N THR A 249 -10.47 -4.23 -29.14
CA THR A 249 -9.10 -3.69 -29.27
C THR A 249 -8.12 -4.68 -29.89
N ASN A 250 -8.61 -5.87 -30.29
CA ASN A 250 -7.82 -6.95 -30.87
C ASN A 250 -6.54 -7.23 -30.07
N VAL A 251 -6.71 -7.48 -28.76
CA VAL A 251 -5.61 -7.82 -27.86
C VAL A 251 -5.01 -9.16 -28.29
N GLU A 252 -3.70 -9.17 -28.49
CA GLU A 252 -2.92 -10.34 -28.90
C GLU A 252 -2.19 -11.00 -27.73
N ALA A 253 -1.95 -10.24 -26.65
CA ALA A 253 -1.30 -10.75 -25.45
C ALA A 253 -1.85 -10.13 -24.16
N ILE A 254 -1.84 -10.91 -23.09
CA ILE A 254 -2.10 -10.44 -21.72
C ILE A 254 -0.97 -10.88 -20.79
N GLY A 255 -0.64 -10.03 -19.82
CA GLY A 255 0.30 -10.34 -18.76
C GLY A 255 -0.28 -9.94 -17.41
N PHE A 256 -0.02 -10.75 -16.39
CA PHE A 256 -0.50 -10.47 -15.03
C PHE A 256 0.37 -11.17 -14.00
N LEU A 257 0.25 -10.70 -12.76
CA LEU A 257 0.94 -11.28 -11.61
C LEU A 257 -0.03 -12.14 -10.82
N VAL A 258 0.48 -13.21 -10.23
CA VAL A 258 -0.25 -14.12 -9.35
C VAL A 258 0.36 -14.05 -7.96
N LEU A 259 -0.43 -13.65 -6.97
CA LEU A 259 -0.04 -13.61 -5.57
C LEU A 259 -0.55 -14.87 -4.87
N VAL A 260 0.37 -15.68 -4.33
CA VAL A 260 0.04 -16.83 -3.47
C VAL A 260 0.74 -16.65 -2.13
N GLY A 261 -0.03 -16.52 -1.07
CA GLY A 261 0.50 -16.10 0.23
C GLY A 261 1.13 -14.70 0.13
N SER A 262 2.43 -14.61 0.35
CA SER A 262 3.22 -13.37 0.22
C SER A 262 4.13 -13.36 -1.02
N HIS A 263 3.97 -14.30 -1.95
CA HIS A 263 4.88 -14.49 -3.07
C HIS A 263 4.21 -14.20 -4.42
N PHE A 264 4.88 -13.39 -5.25
CA PHE A 264 4.46 -13.10 -6.61
C PHE A 264 5.14 -14.01 -7.62
N SER A 265 4.34 -14.51 -8.57
CA SER A 265 4.78 -15.11 -9.81
C SER A 265 4.15 -14.38 -11.00
N ALA A 266 4.63 -14.63 -12.21
CA ALA A 266 4.11 -14.01 -13.42
C ALA A 266 3.50 -15.02 -14.38
N VAL A 267 2.47 -14.55 -15.10
CA VAL A 267 1.87 -15.25 -16.23
C VAL A 267 1.87 -14.33 -17.44
N TRP A 268 2.30 -14.87 -18.59
CA TRP A 268 2.20 -14.23 -19.89
C TRP A 268 1.43 -15.15 -20.85
N VAL A 269 0.48 -14.59 -21.58
CA VAL A 269 -0.34 -15.33 -22.55
C VAL A 269 -0.30 -14.59 -23.88
N ASP A 270 0.03 -15.32 -24.94
CA ASP A 270 -0.04 -14.82 -26.31
C ASP A 270 -0.42 -15.95 -27.28
N SER A 271 -0.39 -15.66 -28.58
CA SER A 271 -0.70 -16.62 -29.63
C SER A 271 0.19 -17.87 -29.67
N THR A 272 1.36 -17.83 -29.02
CA THR A 272 2.36 -18.90 -29.04
C THR A 272 2.29 -19.80 -27.81
N GLY A 273 1.76 -19.31 -26.69
CA GLY A 273 1.70 -20.11 -25.47
C GLY A 273 1.17 -19.39 -24.23
N VAL A 274 1.01 -20.18 -23.16
CA VAL A 274 0.89 -19.70 -21.79
C VAL A 274 2.24 -19.91 -21.12
N TYR A 275 2.83 -18.86 -20.57
CA TYR A 275 4.15 -18.88 -19.97
C TYR A 275 4.07 -18.46 -18.51
N THR A 276 4.72 -19.19 -17.63
CA THR A 276 4.83 -18.84 -16.21
C THR A 276 6.27 -18.61 -15.81
N ALA A 277 6.49 -17.69 -14.88
CA ALA A 277 7.80 -17.45 -14.30
C ALA A 277 7.68 -17.29 -12.79
N ASP A 278 8.61 -17.93 -12.08
CA ASP A 278 8.67 -17.94 -10.63
C ASP A 278 10.14 -17.81 -10.20
N SER A 279 10.43 -16.78 -9.42
CA SER A 279 11.77 -16.47 -8.91
C SER A 279 12.15 -17.25 -7.65
N LEU A 280 11.30 -18.17 -7.15
CA LEU A 280 11.64 -19.10 -6.06
C LEU A 280 11.72 -20.57 -6.47
N GLU A 281 11.52 -20.91 -7.74
CA GLU A 281 11.56 -22.21 -8.46
C GLU A 281 10.94 -23.47 -7.79
N ALA A 282 10.62 -23.48 -6.51
CA ALA A 282 10.50 -24.69 -5.71
C ALA A 282 9.23 -24.78 -4.86
N THR A 283 8.42 -23.72 -4.73
CA THR A 283 7.29 -23.74 -3.79
C THR A 283 5.93 -23.90 -4.47
N HIS A 284 5.74 -23.35 -5.68
CA HIS A 284 4.44 -23.38 -6.34
C HIS A 284 4.62 -23.72 -7.83
N GLY A 285 4.00 -24.82 -8.27
CA GLY A 285 3.81 -25.07 -9.71
C GLY A 285 2.95 -23.96 -10.34
N PRO A 286 2.79 -23.95 -11.67
CA PRO A 286 1.76 -23.09 -12.26
C PRO A 286 0.42 -23.36 -11.57
N PRO A 287 -0.43 -22.34 -11.36
CA PRO A 287 -1.69 -22.53 -10.67
C PRO A 287 -2.48 -23.69 -11.29
N PRO A 288 -3.08 -24.58 -10.48
CA PRO A 288 -3.96 -25.63 -10.98
C PRO A 288 -5.03 -25.01 -11.89
N HIS A 289 -5.38 -25.70 -12.98
CA HIS A 289 -6.43 -25.26 -13.91
C HIS A 289 -6.22 -23.90 -14.60
N LEU A 290 -5.02 -23.30 -14.54
CA LEU A 290 -4.73 -22.00 -15.18
C LEU A 290 -5.23 -21.92 -16.63
N ILE A 291 -4.96 -22.95 -17.44
CA ILE A 291 -5.40 -23.00 -18.84
C ILE A 291 -6.92 -23.06 -18.96
N ASP A 292 -7.56 -23.91 -18.16
CA ASP A 292 -9.01 -24.10 -18.24
C ASP A 292 -9.74 -22.82 -17.84
N MET A 293 -9.26 -22.15 -16.78
CA MET A 293 -9.74 -20.84 -16.35
C MET A 293 -9.59 -19.78 -17.44
N LEU A 294 -8.40 -19.68 -18.06
CA LEU A 294 -8.17 -18.71 -19.11
C LEU A 294 -9.03 -18.98 -20.35
N LYS A 295 -9.18 -20.24 -20.76
CA LYS A 295 -10.08 -20.63 -21.86
C LYS A 295 -11.55 -20.35 -21.53
N TRP A 296 -11.96 -20.60 -20.31
CA TRP A 296 -13.31 -20.28 -19.85
C TRP A 296 -13.56 -18.77 -19.87
N ALA A 297 -12.62 -17.98 -19.33
CA ALA A 297 -12.69 -16.53 -19.28
C ALA A 297 -12.65 -15.87 -20.67
N PHE A 298 -11.85 -16.38 -21.61
CA PHE A 298 -11.60 -15.74 -22.90
C PHE A 298 -12.11 -16.53 -24.12
N GLY A 299 -12.85 -17.62 -23.90
CA GLY A 299 -13.40 -18.44 -24.98
C GLY A 299 -14.33 -17.63 -25.88
N GLY A 300 -14.09 -17.64 -27.20
CA GLY A 300 -14.82 -16.84 -28.18
C GLY A 300 -14.31 -15.41 -28.36
N THR A 301 -13.16 -15.05 -27.77
CA THR A 301 -12.44 -13.81 -28.07
C THR A 301 -11.27 -14.06 -29.04
N PRO A 302 -10.66 -13.01 -29.64
CA PRO A 302 -9.46 -13.15 -30.47
C PRO A 302 -8.22 -13.67 -29.73
N LEU A 303 -8.18 -13.55 -28.40
CA LEU A 303 -7.05 -13.99 -27.59
C LEU A 303 -6.98 -15.52 -27.57
N ARG A 304 -5.95 -16.08 -28.21
CA ARG A 304 -5.73 -17.53 -28.28
C ARG A 304 -5.05 -18.01 -27.01
N ILE A 305 -5.64 -19.02 -26.36
CA ILE A 305 -5.08 -19.66 -25.16
C ILE A 305 -4.58 -21.06 -25.54
N ALA A 306 -3.27 -21.28 -25.48
CA ALA A 306 -2.66 -22.57 -25.78
C ALA A 306 -3.02 -23.66 -24.73
N ASN A 307 -2.87 -24.93 -25.13
CA ASN A 307 -3.14 -26.10 -24.26
C ASN A 307 -1.94 -26.49 -23.37
N VAL A 308 -0.84 -25.75 -23.43
CA VAL A 308 0.40 -26.07 -22.70
C VAL A 308 0.86 -24.86 -21.92
N VAL A 309 1.21 -25.08 -20.65
CA VAL A 309 1.91 -24.10 -19.82
C VAL A 309 3.40 -24.36 -19.95
N THR A 310 4.15 -23.34 -20.38
CA THR A 310 5.61 -23.38 -20.43
C THR A 310 6.17 -22.64 -19.22
N ARG A 311 6.82 -23.37 -18.32
CA ARG A 311 7.59 -22.76 -17.23
C ARG A 311 8.87 -22.16 -17.79
N CYS A 312 9.02 -20.85 -17.67
CA CYS A 312 10.21 -20.14 -18.10
C CYS A 312 11.26 -20.19 -17.00
N LYS A 313 12.50 -20.51 -17.37
CA LYS A 313 13.65 -20.32 -16.49
C LYS A 313 13.90 -18.84 -16.32
N VAL A 314 13.90 -18.37 -15.08
CA VAL A 314 14.25 -16.99 -14.69
C VAL A 314 15.30 -17.02 -13.58
N PRO A 315 16.07 -15.95 -13.38
CA PRO A 315 16.94 -15.84 -12.23
C PRO A 315 16.16 -15.98 -10.92
N GLN A 316 16.78 -16.63 -9.95
CA GLN A 316 16.14 -17.01 -8.69
C GLN A 316 16.56 -16.07 -7.55
N GLN A 317 15.62 -15.61 -6.75
CA GLN A 317 15.92 -14.93 -5.49
C GLN A 317 16.37 -15.97 -4.45
N THR A 318 17.26 -15.56 -3.56
CA THR A 318 17.72 -16.38 -2.44
C THR A 318 17.44 -15.66 -1.13
N SER A 319 17.65 -16.34 0.00
CA SER A 319 17.56 -15.69 1.31
C SER A 319 18.55 -14.54 1.51
N THR A 320 19.61 -14.48 0.69
CA THR A 320 20.69 -13.48 0.78
C THR A 320 20.72 -12.49 -0.39
N MET A 321 20.04 -12.77 -1.49
CA MET A 321 20.08 -11.96 -2.72
C MET A 321 18.69 -11.82 -3.32
N GLY A 322 18.24 -10.59 -3.51
CA GLY A 322 16.91 -10.31 -4.07
C GLY A 322 15.76 -10.76 -3.18
N ASN A 323 15.96 -10.96 -1.87
CA ASN A 323 14.90 -11.37 -0.96
C ASN A 323 13.75 -10.34 -0.99
N GLY A 324 12.49 -10.79 -1.00
CA GLY A 324 11.34 -9.89 -1.13
C GLY A 324 11.15 -9.25 -2.52
N SER A 325 11.98 -9.58 -3.53
CA SER A 325 11.91 -9.00 -4.88
C SER A 325 11.09 -9.79 -5.89
N CYS A 326 10.40 -10.85 -5.45
CA CYS A 326 9.51 -11.65 -6.31
C CYS A 326 8.53 -10.81 -7.15
N GLY A 327 7.98 -9.72 -6.58
CA GLY A 327 7.10 -8.80 -7.30
C GLY A 327 7.80 -8.10 -8.46
N ILE A 328 9.02 -7.62 -8.24
CA ILE A 328 9.84 -6.92 -9.26
C ILE A 328 10.36 -7.89 -10.31
N ALA A 329 10.80 -9.09 -9.91
CA ALA A 329 11.19 -10.14 -10.83
C ALA A 329 10.02 -10.56 -11.74
N SER A 330 8.83 -10.73 -11.16
CA SER A 330 7.60 -11.09 -11.88
C SER A 330 7.13 -9.97 -12.81
N HIS A 331 7.16 -8.72 -12.36
CA HIS A 331 6.87 -7.56 -13.22
C HIS A 331 7.87 -7.46 -14.37
N ASN A 332 9.17 -7.60 -14.10
CA ASN A 332 10.21 -7.58 -15.12
C ASN A 332 9.99 -8.67 -16.18
N PHE A 333 9.58 -9.88 -15.78
CA PHE A 333 9.26 -10.94 -16.73
C PHE A 333 8.16 -10.53 -17.72
N VAL A 334 7.02 -10.00 -17.22
CA VAL A 334 5.92 -9.52 -18.07
C VAL A 334 6.38 -8.34 -18.92
N TYR A 335 7.09 -7.38 -18.33
CA TYR A 335 7.58 -6.19 -19.01
C TYR A 335 8.55 -6.55 -20.15
N ARG A 336 9.48 -7.48 -19.94
CA ARG A 336 10.41 -7.94 -20.99
C ARG A 336 9.69 -8.57 -22.18
N ARG A 337 8.64 -9.34 -21.93
CA ARG A 337 7.82 -9.95 -22.97
C ARG A 337 7.06 -8.90 -23.79
N ALA A 338 6.57 -7.84 -23.14
CA ALA A 338 5.84 -6.76 -23.81
C ALA A 338 6.74 -5.85 -24.67
N PHE A 339 7.95 -5.53 -24.22
CA PHE A 339 8.81 -4.51 -24.86
C PHE A 339 9.96 -5.07 -25.69
N GLY A 340 10.42 -6.31 -25.42
CA GLY A 340 11.66 -6.84 -25.99
C GLY A 340 12.90 -6.04 -25.57
N ASN A 341 14.10 -6.60 -25.73
CA ASN A 341 15.39 -5.93 -25.46
C ASN A 341 15.53 -5.26 -24.07
N VAL A 342 14.76 -5.70 -23.08
CA VAL A 342 14.87 -5.25 -21.70
C VAL A 342 15.74 -6.23 -20.92
N LEU A 343 16.61 -5.70 -20.06
CA LEU A 343 17.49 -6.48 -19.20
C LEU A 343 16.67 -7.42 -18.30
N GLU A 344 17.09 -8.68 -18.22
CA GLU A 344 16.56 -9.67 -17.29
C GLU A 344 16.83 -9.27 -15.85
N TRP A 345 15.81 -9.39 -14.99
CA TRP A 345 15.99 -9.22 -13.55
C TRP A 345 17.06 -10.19 -13.04
N ASP A 346 17.99 -9.66 -12.26
CA ASP A 346 19.11 -10.40 -11.67
C ASP A 346 19.11 -10.14 -10.16
N PRO A 347 19.12 -11.18 -9.31
CA PRO A 347 19.14 -11.03 -7.85
C PRO A 347 20.32 -10.19 -7.36
N ASN A 348 21.48 -10.22 -8.05
CA ASN A 348 22.66 -9.43 -7.69
C ASN A 348 22.48 -7.93 -7.98
N ARG A 349 21.50 -7.57 -8.80
CA ARG A 349 21.19 -6.21 -9.20
C ARG A 349 19.78 -5.81 -8.79
N SER A 350 19.16 -6.55 -7.87
CA SER A 350 17.78 -6.37 -7.49
C SER A 350 17.46 -4.93 -7.06
N SER A 351 18.31 -4.34 -6.22
CA SER A 351 18.24 -2.92 -5.83
C SER A 351 18.22 -1.96 -7.02
N HIS A 352 18.99 -2.23 -8.08
CA HIS A 352 19.01 -1.42 -9.30
C HIS A 352 17.66 -1.48 -10.04
N PHE A 353 17.03 -2.66 -10.13
CA PHE A 353 15.71 -2.80 -10.74
C PHE A 353 14.63 -2.06 -9.95
N ARG A 354 14.70 -2.10 -8.62
CA ARG A 354 13.76 -1.39 -7.75
C ARG A 354 13.91 0.13 -7.80
N ILE A 355 15.14 0.62 -7.79
CA ILE A 355 15.44 2.04 -8.00
C ILE A 355 14.92 2.48 -9.37
N ALA A 356 15.16 1.70 -10.43
CA ALA A 356 14.63 2.00 -11.76
C ALA A 356 13.10 2.05 -11.78
N ALA A 357 12.42 1.14 -11.06
CA ALA A 357 10.98 1.16 -10.91
C ALA A 357 10.48 2.43 -10.17
N SER A 358 11.17 2.83 -9.12
CA SER A 358 10.87 4.06 -8.36
C SER A 358 11.01 5.29 -9.23
N VAL A 359 12.15 5.42 -9.93
CA VAL A 359 12.45 6.53 -10.85
C VAL A 359 11.37 6.63 -11.92
N LYS A 360 10.93 5.49 -12.49
CA LYS A 360 9.85 5.48 -13.48
C LYS A 360 8.55 6.06 -12.93
N LEU A 361 8.09 5.61 -11.75
CA LEU A 361 6.85 6.11 -11.16
C LEU A 361 6.93 7.61 -10.79
N VAL A 362 8.09 8.04 -10.27
CA VAL A 362 8.33 9.44 -9.90
C VAL A 362 8.34 10.38 -11.11
N LEU A 363 8.86 9.95 -12.26
CA LEU A 363 8.87 10.77 -13.49
C LEU A 363 7.48 11.15 -13.99
N HIS A 364 6.43 10.47 -13.54
CA HIS A 364 5.04 10.77 -13.90
C HIS A 364 4.31 11.69 -12.90
N CYS A 365 4.97 12.09 -11.82
CA CYS A 365 4.50 13.05 -10.82
C CYS A 365 4.97 14.46 -11.18
#